data_AF-A0A2W1JNS1-F1
#
_entry.id   AF-A0A2W1JNS1-F1
#
_cell.length_a   1.000
_cell.length_b   1.000
_cell.length_c   1.000
_cell.angle_alpha   90.00
_cell.angle_beta   90.00
_cell.angle_gamma   90.00
#
_symmetry.space_group_name_H-M   'P 1'
#
loop_
_entity.id
_entity.type
_entity.pdbx_description
1 polymer ?
#
loop_
_entity_poly.entity_id
_entity_poly.type
_entity_poly.pdbx_seq_one_letter_code
_entity_poly.pdbx_strand_id
1 'polypeptide(L)' 'MGLKHEETWVEGWNTLYEKVEQEPELLFLAFDWSEMTEDDALGFIQNQAYEGYQVEFEEVWYKGKKSLRFYRGREIS' A
#
# COMPACT_ATOMS: atom_id res chain seq x y z
N MET A 1 15.64 2.07 -17.22
CA MET A 1 14.58 1.62 -16.29
C MET A 1 15.12 1.78 -14.90
N GLY A 2 14.59 2.66 -14.06
CA GLY A 2 15.13 2.86 -12.71
C GLY A 2 14.36 3.88 -11.90
N LEU A 3 14.51 5.16 -12.25
CA LEU A 3 14.05 6.27 -11.41
C LEU A 3 12.53 6.31 -11.19
N LYS A 4 11.71 6.20 -12.24
CA LYS A 4 10.23 6.30 -12.09
C LYS A 4 9.63 5.21 -11.20
N HIS A 5 10.12 3.98 -11.30
CA HIS A 5 9.64 2.88 -10.46
C HIS A 5 10.07 3.10 -9.01
N GLU A 6 11.29 3.60 -8.81
CA GLU A 6 11.83 3.92 -7.49
C GLU A 6 11.07 5.05 -6.81
N GLU A 7 10.87 6.16 -7.53
CA GLU A 7 10.04 7.28 -7.09
C GLU A 7 8.64 6.80 -6.70
N THR A 8 8.03 5.93 -7.50
CA THR A 8 6.67 5.43 -7.25
C THR A 8 6.57 4.64 -5.95
N TRP A 9 7.46 3.67 -5.71
CA TRP A 9 7.35 2.89 -4.47
C TRP A 9 7.74 3.71 -3.24
N VAL A 10 8.70 4.64 -3.37
CA VAL A 10 9.07 5.57 -2.29
C VAL A 10 7.88 6.47 -1.93
N GLU A 11 7.18 7.03 -2.91
CA GLU A 11 5.95 7.81 -2.69
C GLU A 11 4.86 6.98 -2.01
N GLY A 12 4.67 5.73 -2.44
CA GLY A 12 3.72 4.81 -1.81
C GLY A 12 4.07 4.48 -0.36
N TRP A 13 5.35 4.23 -0.07
CA TRP A 13 5.83 4.01 1.31
C TRP A 13 5.64 5.24 2.19
N ASN A 14 6.01 6.43 1.70
CA ASN A 14 5.83 7.69 2.44
C ASN A 14 4.35 7.89 2.80
N THR A 15 3.44 7.65 1.85
CA THR A 15 2.00 7.79 2.10
C THR A 15 1.50 6.76 3.11
N LEU A 16 2.01 5.52 3.08
CA LEU A 16 1.66 4.51 4.08
C LEU A 16 2.13 4.92 5.47
N TYR A 17 3.37 5.39 5.61
CA TYR A 17 3.91 5.85 6.88
C TYR A 17 3.15 7.03 7.47
N GLU A 18 2.76 8.01 6.64
CA GLU A 18 1.92 9.14 7.09
C GLU A 18 0.58 8.65 7.68
N LYS A 19 -0.02 7.60 7.10
CA LYS A 19 -1.27 7.01 7.62
C LYS A 19 -1.05 6.25 8.92
N VAL A 20 0.03 5.47 9.02
CA VAL A 20 0.37 4.72 10.24
C VAL A 20 0.72 5.67 11.39
N GLU A 21 1.39 6.79 11.12
CA GLU A 21 1.68 7.82 12.13
C GLU A 21 0.39 8.46 12.67
N GLN A 22 -0.58 8.71 11.79
CA GLN A 22 -1.90 9.23 12.17
C GLN A 22 -2.76 8.19 12.90
N GLU A 23 -2.65 6.92 12.53
CA GLU A 23 -3.42 5.81 13.09
C GLU A 23 -2.55 4.57 13.36
N PRO A 24 -1.88 4.48 14.53
CA PRO A 24 -0.95 3.38 14.83
C PRO A 24 -1.58 1.99 14.95
N GLU A 25 -2.91 1.91 15.09
CA GLU A 25 -3.65 0.64 15.22
C GLU A 25 -4.26 0.15 13.89
N LEU A 26 -3.86 0.77 12.77
CA LEU A 26 -4.43 0.51 11.46
C LEU A 26 -4.04 -0.90 10.98
N LEU A 27 -5.04 -1.65 10.49
CA LEU A 27 -4.81 -2.98 9.91
C LEU A 27 -4.59 -2.86 8.39
N PHE A 28 -3.77 -3.76 7.84
CA PHE A 28 -3.51 -3.83 6.41
C PHE A 28 -4.19 -5.07 5.81
N LEU A 29 -4.86 -4.89 4.68
CA LEU A 29 -5.65 -5.93 4.03
C LEU A 29 -5.28 -6.06 2.57
N ALA A 30 -5.09 -7.28 2.07
CA ALA A 30 -4.95 -7.50 0.65
C ALA A 30 -6.30 -7.38 -0.07
N PHE A 31 -6.28 -7.44 -1.40
CA PHE A 31 -7.49 -7.34 -2.22
C PHE A 31 -8.52 -8.44 -1.89
N ASP A 32 -8.13 -9.58 -1.34
CA ASP A 32 -9.02 -10.70 -1.00
C ASP A 32 -9.48 -10.68 0.47
N TRP A 33 -9.21 -9.58 1.19
CA TRP A 33 -9.45 -9.40 2.63
C TRP A 33 -8.54 -10.21 3.56
N SER A 34 -7.47 -10.81 3.05
CA SER A 34 -6.43 -11.38 3.92
C SER A 34 -5.69 -10.28 4.68
N GLU A 35 -5.43 -10.52 5.97
CA GLU A 35 -4.63 -9.61 6.80
C GLU A 35 -3.15 -9.69 6.42
N MET A 36 -2.52 -8.53 6.30
CA MET A 36 -1.11 -8.37 5.97
C MET A 36 -0.39 -7.69 7.12
N THR A 37 0.91 -7.97 7.24
CA THR A 37 1.78 -7.15 8.07
C THR A 37 2.09 -5.82 7.37
N GLU A 38 2.65 -4.84 8.10
CA GLU A 38 3.15 -3.61 7.49
C GLU A 38 4.24 -3.90 6.45
N ASP A 39 5.16 -4.84 6.76
CA ASP A 39 6.22 -5.27 5.85
C ASP A 39 5.66 -5.88 4.55
N ASP A 40 4.60 -6.69 4.65
CA ASP A 40 3.92 -7.25 3.48
C ASP A 40 3.29 -6.15 2.62
N ALA A 41 2.69 -5.12 3.24
CA ALA A 41 2.11 -3.99 2.53
C ALA A 41 3.18 -3.15 1.82
N LEU A 42 4.31 -2.88 2.48
CA LEU A 42 5.47 -2.21 1.88
C LEU A 42 6.03 -3.01 0.70
N GLY A 43 6.17 -4.34 0.88
CA GLY A 43 6.60 -5.26 -0.17
C GLY A 43 5.63 -5.29 -1.35
N PHE A 44 4.32 -5.24 -1.11
CA PHE A 44 3.31 -5.16 -2.16
C PHE A 44 3.47 -3.87 -2.98
N ILE A 45 3.61 -2.72 -2.32
CA ILE A 45 3.85 -1.42 -2.99
C ILE A 45 5.07 -1.48 -3.90
N GLN A 46 6.19 -1.98 -3.37
CA GLN A 46 7.43 -2.08 -4.11
C GLN A 46 7.32 -3.04 -5.31
N ASN A 47 6.72 -4.21 -5.12
CA ASN A 47 6.55 -5.20 -6.18
C ASN A 47 5.67 -4.67 -7.32
N GLN A 48 4.54 -4.01 -7.00
CA GLN A 48 3.68 -3.43 -8.03
C GLN A 48 4.40 -2.33 -8.81
N ALA A 49 5.19 -1.49 -8.15
CA ALA A 49 5.98 -0.47 -8.84
C ALA A 49 6.97 -1.08 -9.84
N TYR A 50 7.66 -2.17 -9.48
CA TYR A 50 8.54 -2.90 -10.41
C TYR A 50 7.79 -3.57 -11.56
N GLU A 51 6.54 -3.99 -11.34
CA GLU A 51 5.65 -4.46 -12.40
C GLU A 51 5.07 -3.34 -13.26
N GLY A 52 5.39 -2.07 -12.96
CA GLY A 52 4.92 -0.91 -13.71
C GLY A 52 3.56 -0.40 -13.26
N TYR A 53 3.15 -0.64 -12.01
CA TYR A 53 1.87 -0.19 -11.48
C TYR A 53 2.02 0.61 -10.19
N GLN A 54 1.15 1.60 -10.01
CA GLN A 54 0.94 2.26 -8.73
C GLN A 54 0.02 1.41 -7.85
N VAL A 55 0.20 1.51 -6.54
CA VAL A 55 -0.73 0.91 -5.57
C VAL A 55 -1.74 1.94 -5.14
N GLU A 56 -3.01 1.55 -5.16
CA GLU A 56 -4.11 2.31 -4.57
C GLU A 56 -4.54 1.62 -3.27
N PHE A 57 -5.01 2.41 -2.31
CA PHE A 57 -5.58 1.90 -1.08
C PHE A 57 -6.91 2.58 -0.76
N GLU A 58 -7.80 1.81 -0.15
CA GLU A 58 -9.11 2.25 0.32
C GLU A 58 -9.17 2.10 1.84
N GLU A 59 -9.70 3.12 2.52
CA GLU A 59 -10.00 3.04 3.94
C GLU A 59 -11.31 2.30 4.18
N VAL A 60 -11.25 1.23 4.96
CA VAL A 60 -12.41 0.38 5.29
C VAL A 60 -12.49 0.14 6.79
N TRP A 61 -13.67 -0.24 7.26
CA TRP A 61 -13.85 -0.77 8.62
C TRP A 61 -13.83 -2.30 8.57
N TYR A 62 -12.88 -2.91 9.29
CA TYR A 62 -12.73 -4.35 9.37
C TYR A 62 -12.50 -4.77 10.82
N LYS A 63 -13.28 -5.76 11.29
CA LYS A 63 -13.28 -6.23 12.69
C LYS A 63 -13.37 -5.11 13.74
N GLY A 64 -14.11 -4.03 13.43
CA GLY A 64 -14.29 -2.89 14.32
C GLY A 64 -13.07 -1.98 14.45
N LYS A 65 -12.07 -2.12 13.57
CA LYS A 65 -10.93 -1.22 13.43
C LYS A 65 -10.92 -0.57 12.05
N LYS A 66 -10.29 0.61 11.95
CA LYS A 66 -9.95 1.18 10.66
C LYS A 66 -8.84 0.36 10.00
N SER A 67 -8.90 0.24 8.68
CA SER A 67 -8.00 -0.62 7.93
C SER A 67 -7.78 -0.04 6.54
N LEU A 68 -6.61 -0.31 5.96
CA LEU A 68 -6.32 -0.01 4.57
C LEU A 68 -6.34 -1.30 3.77
N ARG A 69 -7.14 -1.31 2.70
CA ARG A 69 -7.17 -2.40 1.74
C ARG A 69 -6.40 -1.99 0.49
N PHE A 70 -5.45 -2.81 0.07
CA PHE A 70 -4.49 -2.51 -0.99
C PHE A 70 -4.89 -3.17 -2.30
N TYR A 71 -4.71 -2.44 -3.40
CA TYR A 71 -5.04 -2.89 -4.75
C TYR A 71 -4.01 -2.41 -5.76
N ARG A 72 -3.89 -3.16 -6.87
CA ARG A 72 -3.19 -2.66 -8.05
C ARG A 72 -4.02 -1.53 -8.68
N GLY A 73 -3.38 -0.38 -8.85
CA GLY A 73 -3.96 0.79 -9.50
C GLY A 73 -3.47 0.96 -10.93
N ARG A 74 -3.15 2.20 -11.27
CA ARG A 74 -2.80 2.63 -12.63
C ARG A 74 -1.40 2.19 -13.06
N GLU A 75 -1.21 2.04 -14.36
CA GLU A 75 0.10 1.75 -14.96
C GLU A 75 0.98 3.01 -14.97
N ILE A 76 2.25 2.85 -14.59
CA ILE A 76 3.29 3.89 -14.55
C ILE A 76 3.79 4.07 -15.99
N SER A 77 3.38 5.16 -16.64
CA SER A 77 3.80 5.54 -18.01
C SER A 77 5.12 6.31 -18.03
#